data_AF-A0A3M1RKL8-F1
#
_entry.id   AF-A0A3M1RKL8-F1
#
_cell.length_a   1.000
_cell.length_b   1.000
_cell.length_c   1.000
_cell.angle_alpha   90.00
_cell.angle_beta   90.00
_cell.angle_gamma   90.00
#
_symmetry.space_group_name_H-M   'P 1'
#
loop_
_entity.id
_entity.type
_entity.pdbx_description
1 polymer ?
#
loop_
_entity_poly.entity_id
_entity_poly.type
_entity_poly.pdbx_seq_one_letter_code
_entity_poly.pdbx_strand_id
1 'polypeptide(L)'
;MNRIFPCAAIAVFVFSGLYAVDRSRAESPVVSLRSNDLTTIVAGKARKFGRLVGDSVVAGFRKPQDAVEWTVVAPKADDYAVSVIFSSPHRHTMEIACGDSVVTAPSVMRTWEGRPFYWRQEFPGVLHLEPGENRIRFRLLDPVSEVRGDPRKVSIVGLASEFALYSIELGTPAARKAQRERAKAIRGDTSWMIEGKYGLFVHWSALSYPFRGDKPRAEWFQESVAMFDVKTFADAVERTGAAWVTFTATHKGFYWPGPNEALDA
;
A
#
# COMPACT_ATOMS: atom_id res chain seq x y z
N MET A 1 28.38 -22.71 -19.39
CA MET A 1 28.38 -22.26 -17.97
C MET A 1 26.93 -21.94 -17.61
N ASN A 2 26.23 -22.89 -16.97
CA ASN A 2 24.83 -22.75 -16.59
C ASN A 2 24.72 -21.78 -15.40
N ARG A 3 24.02 -20.66 -15.59
CA ARG A 3 23.53 -19.83 -14.47
C ARG A 3 22.01 -19.94 -14.42
N ILE A 4 21.54 -20.63 -13.40
CA ILE A 4 20.13 -20.74 -13.02
C ILE A 4 19.73 -19.40 -12.40
N PHE A 5 18.70 -18.75 -12.93
CA PHE A 5 18.09 -17.55 -12.33
C PHE A 5 17.09 -17.97 -11.25
N PRO A 6 17.15 -17.47 -10.00
CA PRO A 6 16.13 -17.75 -9.01
C PRO A 6 14.91 -16.82 -9.17
N CYS A 7 13.74 -17.43 -8.96
CA CYS A 7 12.38 -16.92 -8.82
C CYS A 7 12.17 -15.40 -8.60
N ALA A 8 11.35 -14.81 -9.46
CA ALA A 8 10.70 -13.53 -9.23
C ALA A 8 9.42 -13.71 -8.38
N ALA A 9 9.31 -12.95 -7.28
CA ALA A 9 8.09 -12.87 -6.48
C ALA A 9 7.01 -12.05 -7.19
N ILE A 10 5.78 -12.58 -7.27
CA ILE A 10 4.61 -11.94 -7.87
C ILE A 10 3.75 -11.33 -6.76
N ALA A 11 3.40 -10.05 -6.88
CA ALA A 11 2.38 -9.40 -6.07
C ALA A 11 1.20 -8.99 -6.95
N VAL A 12 0.01 -9.53 -6.65
CA VAL A 12 -1.26 -9.22 -7.32
C VAL A 12 -2.07 -8.27 -6.45
N PHE A 13 -2.54 -7.16 -7.01
CA PHE A 13 -3.52 -6.28 -6.37
C PHE A 13 -4.82 -6.28 -7.18
N VAL A 14 -5.93 -6.65 -6.53
CA VAL A 14 -7.29 -6.54 -7.05
C VAL A 14 -7.99 -5.41 -6.29
N PHE A 15 -8.54 -4.43 -7.02
CA PHE A 15 -9.38 -3.38 -6.45
C PHE A 15 -10.84 -3.64 -6.86
N SER A 16 -11.70 -3.95 -5.89
CA SER A 16 -13.15 -3.96 -6.04
C SER A 16 -13.76 -2.64 -5.53
N GLY A 17 -14.79 -2.16 -6.22
CA GLY A 17 -15.37 -0.82 -6.07
C GLY A 17 -15.95 -0.47 -4.70
N LEU A 18 -15.98 0.83 -4.42
CA LEU A 18 -16.51 1.47 -3.22
C LEU A 18 -18.03 1.65 -3.32
N TYR A 19 -18.81 0.96 -2.49
CA TYR A 19 -20.16 1.38 -2.11
C TYR A 19 -20.11 2.02 -0.72
N ALA A 20 -20.78 3.16 -0.55
CA ALA A 20 -20.96 3.76 0.77
C ALA A 20 -22.01 2.96 1.55
N VAL A 21 -21.58 2.21 2.55
CA VAL A 21 -22.49 1.57 3.51
C VAL A 21 -22.53 2.45 4.76
N ASP A 22 -23.70 3.02 5.06
CA ASP A 22 -23.97 3.64 6.35
C ASP A 22 -24.06 2.55 7.42
N ARG A 23 -22.94 2.29 8.11
CA ARG A 23 -22.90 1.45 9.31
C ARG A 23 -22.86 2.34 10.55
N SER A 24 -23.95 3.04 10.81
CA SER A 24 -24.20 3.52 12.17
C SER A 24 -24.47 2.29 13.07
N ARG A 25 -23.71 2.17 14.17
CA ARG A 25 -23.89 1.23 15.30
C ARG A 25 -23.38 -0.23 15.25
N ALA A 26 -22.64 -0.70 14.26
CA ALA A 26 -21.92 -1.99 14.44
C ALA A 26 -20.74 -1.80 15.41
N GLU A 27 -20.68 -2.59 16.49
CA GLU A 27 -19.51 -2.62 17.38
C GLU A 27 -18.25 -2.89 16.56
N SER A 28 -17.19 -2.15 16.86
CA SER A 28 -15.91 -2.32 16.18
C SER A 28 -15.28 -3.63 16.60
N PRO A 29 -14.77 -4.45 15.66
CA PRO A 29 -14.16 -5.72 16.01
C PRO A 29 -12.98 -5.48 16.96
N VAL A 30 -12.88 -6.31 17.99
CA VAL A 30 -11.73 -6.35 18.88
C VAL A 30 -10.54 -6.94 18.13
N VAL A 31 -9.40 -6.25 18.15
CA VAL A 31 -8.20 -6.67 17.39
C VAL A 31 -7.11 -7.17 18.32
N SER A 32 -6.74 -8.44 18.20
CA SER A 32 -5.62 -9.01 18.97
C SER A 32 -4.28 -8.55 18.41
N LEU A 33 -3.43 -7.97 19.26
CA LEU A 33 -2.09 -7.52 18.89
C LEU A 33 -1.12 -8.69 18.82
N ARG A 34 -0.33 -8.73 17.75
CA ARG A 34 0.78 -9.68 17.60
C ARG A 34 1.92 -9.31 18.55
N SER A 35 2.46 -10.29 19.27
CA SER A 35 3.57 -10.09 20.22
C SER A 35 4.91 -9.83 19.54
N ASN A 36 5.16 -10.48 18.39
CA ASN A 36 6.46 -10.50 17.69
C ASN A 36 6.42 -9.88 16.29
N ASP A 37 5.32 -9.19 15.97
CA ASP A 37 5.10 -8.59 14.67
C ASP A 37 4.19 -7.36 14.81
N LEU A 38 3.95 -6.68 13.71
CA LEU A 38 3.07 -5.54 13.69
C LEU A 38 1.64 -5.95 13.43
N THR A 39 0.74 -5.19 14.04
CA THR A 39 -0.69 -5.29 13.80
C THR A 39 -1.15 -4.02 13.10
N THR A 40 -1.54 -4.16 11.84
CA THR A 40 -2.16 -3.08 11.05
C THR A 40 -3.66 -3.09 11.29
N ILE A 41 -4.22 -1.94 11.68
CA ILE A 41 -5.62 -1.77 12.01
C ILE A 41 -6.22 -0.71 11.09
N VAL A 42 -7.13 -1.14 10.22
CA VAL A 42 -7.77 -0.27 9.21
C VAL A 42 -8.76 0.68 9.88
N ALA A 43 -8.72 1.96 9.51
CA ALA A 43 -9.56 3.01 10.08
C ALA A 43 -11.04 2.78 9.80
N GLY A 44 -11.38 2.20 8.65
CA GLY A 44 -12.74 1.78 8.32
C GLY A 44 -13.37 0.80 9.31
N LYS A 45 -12.58 0.12 10.16
CA LYS A 45 -13.06 -0.80 11.20
C LYS A 45 -13.21 -0.17 12.59
N ALA A 46 -12.86 1.11 12.76
CA ALA A 46 -12.96 1.82 14.03
C ALA A 46 -14.42 2.14 14.43
N ARG A 47 -14.62 2.51 15.70
CA ARG A 47 -15.78 3.24 16.19
C ARG A 47 -15.54 4.70 15.87
N LYS A 48 -16.48 5.35 15.18
CA LYS A 48 -16.19 6.59 14.45
C LYS A 48 -16.94 7.79 15.00
N PHE A 49 -16.24 8.92 15.03
CA PHE A 49 -16.77 10.27 14.91
C PHE A 49 -16.13 10.88 13.65
N GLY A 50 -16.80 10.73 12.49
CA GLY A 50 -16.26 11.18 11.20
C GLY A 50 -16.98 10.57 10.00
N ARG A 51 -16.60 10.97 8.78
CA ARG A 51 -17.17 10.46 7.52
C ARG A 51 -16.35 9.28 7.00
N LEU A 52 -17.02 8.14 6.80
CA LEU A 52 -16.43 6.98 6.16
C LEU A 52 -16.31 7.19 4.64
N VAL A 53 -15.15 6.88 4.07
CA VAL A 53 -14.89 6.93 2.63
C VAL A 53 -14.67 5.49 2.15
N GLY A 54 -15.80 4.86 1.78
CA GLY A 54 -16.04 3.42 1.71
C GLY A 54 -15.31 2.60 2.77
N ASP A 55 -14.84 1.39 2.48
CA ASP A 55 -14.67 0.40 3.58
C ASP A 55 -13.41 0.54 4.44
N SER A 56 -12.47 1.43 4.07
CA SER A 56 -11.13 1.45 4.69
C SER A 56 -10.69 2.80 5.23
N VAL A 57 -11.21 3.91 4.70
CA VAL A 57 -10.69 5.26 4.98
C VAL A 57 -11.67 6.07 5.82
N VAL A 58 -11.18 6.77 6.83
CA VAL A 58 -11.97 7.76 7.58
C VAL A 58 -11.45 9.15 7.27
N ALA A 59 -12.36 10.07 6.96
CA ALA A 59 -12.10 11.48 6.72
C ALA A 59 -13.11 12.34 7.52
N GLY A 60 -13.08 13.66 7.34
CA GLY A 60 -14.03 14.56 8.01
C GLY A 60 -13.67 14.88 9.46
N PHE A 61 -12.39 14.84 9.82
CA PHE A 61 -11.88 15.37 11.08
C PHE A 61 -11.91 16.90 11.03
N ARG A 62 -13.04 17.51 11.40
CA ARG A 62 -13.29 18.95 11.28
C ARG A 62 -13.21 19.68 12.61
N LYS A 63 -13.34 18.97 13.73
CA LYS A 63 -13.30 19.51 15.08
C LYS A 63 -12.33 18.69 15.95
N PRO A 64 -11.68 19.29 16.97
CA PRO A 64 -10.70 18.58 17.80
C PRO A 64 -11.27 17.36 18.56
N GLN A 65 -12.59 17.31 18.72
CA GLN A 65 -13.32 16.16 19.29
C GLN A 65 -13.58 15.03 18.29
N ASP A 66 -13.41 15.26 16.98
CA ASP A 66 -13.59 14.22 15.98
C ASP A 66 -12.46 13.20 16.12
N ALA A 67 -12.83 11.94 16.30
CA ALA A 67 -11.91 10.89 16.66
C ALA A 67 -12.35 9.54 16.07
N VAL A 68 -11.37 8.66 15.92
CA VAL A 68 -11.61 7.24 15.65
C VAL A 68 -11.03 6.42 16.79
N GLU A 69 -11.74 5.37 17.16
CA GLU A 69 -11.37 4.52 18.29
C GLU A 69 -11.41 3.05 17.93
N TRP A 70 -10.43 2.29 18.41
CA TRP A 70 -10.38 0.84 18.28
C TRP A 70 -10.22 0.19 19.65
N THR A 71 -10.80 -0.99 19.80
CA THR A 71 -10.50 -1.87 20.93
C THR A 71 -9.47 -2.90 20.48
N VAL A 72 -8.36 -2.99 21.21
CA VAL A 72 -7.27 -3.92 20.93
C VAL A 72 -7.01 -4.80 22.14
N VAL A 73 -6.53 -6.03 21.92
CA VAL A 73 -6.10 -6.92 23.00
C VAL A 73 -4.59 -7.04 22.97
N ALA A 74 -3.92 -6.50 23.98
CA ALA A 74 -2.49 -6.67 24.16
C ALA A 74 -2.22 -7.98 24.94
N PRO A 75 -1.31 -8.84 24.46
CA PRO A 75 -1.02 -10.12 25.13
C PRO A 75 -0.35 -9.94 26.51
N LYS A 76 0.25 -8.79 26.78
CA LYS A 76 0.93 -8.44 28.03
C LYS A 76 1.05 -6.92 28.14
N ALA A 77 1.37 -6.41 29.34
CA ALA A 77 1.80 -5.03 29.50
C ALA A 77 3.09 -4.80 28.70
N ASP A 78 3.11 -3.81 27.80
CA ASP A 78 4.31 -3.42 27.06
C ASP A 78 4.14 -2.04 26.41
N ASP A 79 5.25 -1.52 25.91
CA ASP A 79 5.30 -0.31 25.10
C ASP A 79 5.16 -0.65 23.62
N TYR A 80 4.30 0.09 22.94
CA TYR A 80 4.00 -0.09 21.52
C TYR A 80 4.42 1.13 20.71
N ALA A 81 5.31 0.92 19.75
CA ALA A 81 5.60 1.92 18.73
C ALA A 81 4.40 2.03 17.78
N VAL A 82 4.03 3.27 17.47
CA VAL A 82 2.85 3.55 16.66
C VAL A 82 3.24 4.14 15.31
N SER A 83 2.56 3.72 14.25
CA SER A 83 2.62 4.38 12.94
C SER A 83 1.23 4.64 12.40
N VAL A 84 1.09 5.70 11.61
CA VAL A 84 -0.14 6.06 10.91
C VAL A 84 0.09 6.00 9.42
N ILE A 85 -0.94 5.58 8.69
CA ILE A 85 -0.98 5.64 7.23
C ILE A 85 -2.12 6.57 6.86
N PHE A 86 -1.79 7.70 6.23
CA PHE A 86 -2.75 8.78 5.95
C PHE A 86 -2.42 9.52 4.65
N SER A 87 -3.41 10.25 4.14
CA SER A 87 -3.26 11.26 3.09
C SER A 87 -3.74 12.60 3.66
N SER A 88 -2.99 13.67 3.42
CA SER A 88 -3.44 15.02 3.81
C SER A 88 -2.87 16.09 2.88
N PRO A 89 -3.68 17.10 2.48
CA PRO A 89 -3.18 18.28 1.78
C PRO A 89 -2.52 19.31 2.71
N HIS A 90 -2.77 19.23 4.02
CA HIS A 90 -2.28 20.16 5.03
C HIS A 90 -1.50 19.45 6.14
N ARG A 91 -0.66 20.21 6.85
CA ARG A 91 0.00 19.73 8.06
C ARG A 91 -0.99 19.78 9.23
N HIS A 92 -1.01 18.73 10.03
CA HIS A 92 -1.81 18.62 11.25
C HIS A 92 -0.95 18.04 12.37
N THR A 93 -1.23 18.42 13.59
CA THR A 93 -0.80 17.75 14.80
C THR A 93 -1.73 16.59 15.09
N MET A 94 -1.20 15.38 14.96
CA MET A 94 -1.91 14.13 15.22
C MET A 94 -1.65 13.67 16.65
N GLU A 95 -2.65 13.07 17.27
CA GLU A 95 -2.54 12.45 18.59
C GLU A 95 -3.03 11.00 18.53
N ILE A 96 -2.32 10.11 19.22
CA ILE A 96 -2.77 8.76 19.53
C ILE A 96 -2.69 8.54 21.04
N ALA A 97 -3.79 8.06 21.63
CA ALA A 97 -3.92 7.88 23.06
C ALA A 97 -4.48 6.50 23.44
N CYS A 98 -4.08 6.01 24.61
CA CYS A 98 -4.58 4.83 25.30
C CYS A 98 -4.52 5.08 26.81
N GLY A 99 -5.67 5.33 27.43
CA GLY A 99 -5.70 5.81 28.82
C GLY A 99 -4.91 7.11 28.98
N ASP A 100 -3.95 7.10 29.91
CA ASP A 100 -3.04 8.23 30.19
C ASP A 100 -1.80 8.23 29.28
N SER A 101 -1.57 7.18 28.51
CA SER A 101 -0.46 7.13 27.55
C SER A 101 -0.86 7.86 26.26
N VAL A 102 -0.08 8.87 25.88
CA VAL A 102 -0.36 9.73 24.73
C VAL A 102 0.91 9.99 23.95
N VAL A 103 0.84 9.87 22.63
CA VAL A 103 1.89 10.28 21.69
C VAL A 103 1.33 11.30 20.70
N THR A 104 2.12 12.33 20.40
CA THR A 104 1.76 13.38 19.44
C THR A 104 2.86 13.58 18.40
N ALA A 105 2.47 13.95 17.19
CA ALA A 105 3.41 14.29 16.14
C ALA A 105 2.79 15.24 15.11
N PRO A 106 3.54 16.22 14.58
CA PRO A 106 3.13 16.90 13.36
C PRO A 106 3.17 15.91 12.19
N SER A 107 2.15 15.96 11.35
CA SER A 107 2.06 15.12 10.16
C SER A 107 3.13 15.51 9.15
N VAL A 108 3.73 14.50 8.52
CA VAL A 108 4.66 14.73 7.42
C VAL A 108 3.92 15.39 6.26
N MET A 109 4.56 16.42 5.71
CA MET A 109 4.06 17.06 4.50
C MET A 109 4.60 16.34 3.29
N ARG A 110 3.71 16.14 2.31
CA ARG A 110 4.08 15.59 1.02
C ARG A 110 5.05 16.54 0.29
N THR A 111 6.14 15.99 -0.24
CA THR A 111 7.14 16.74 -1.03
C THR A 111 7.00 16.54 -2.55
N TRP A 112 6.02 15.75 -3.01
CA TRP A 112 5.85 15.33 -4.41
C TRP A 112 4.40 15.57 -4.85
N GLU A 113 4.15 16.09 -6.04
CA GLU A 113 2.77 16.40 -6.48
C GLU A 113 1.90 15.17 -6.80
N GLY A 114 2.51 13.99 -6.96
CA GLY A 114 1.85 12.74 -7.36
C GLY A 114 1.75 11.68 -6.27
N ARG A 115 2.00 10.43 -6.67
CA ARG A 115 1.99 9.23 -5.82
C ARG A 115 3.30 9.11 -4.99
N PRO A 116 3.28 8.34 -3.87
CA PRO A 116 2.12 7.67 -3.26
C PRO A 116 1.13 8.66 -2.64
N PHE A 117 -0.16 8.30 -2.65
CA PHE A 117 -1.21 9.15 -2.08
C PHE A 117 -1.28 9.05 -0.55
N TYR A 118 -0.96 7.86 -0.02
CA TYR A 118 -0.91 7.61 1.42
C TYR A 118 0.53 7.43 1.88
N TRP A 119 0.84 7.99 3.03
CA TRP A 119 2.17 8.04 3.61
C TRP A 119 2.14 7.34 4.97
N ARG A 120 3.13 6.49 5.20
CA ARG A 120 3.37 5.91 6.51
C ARG A 120 4.27 6.85 7.32
N GLN A 121 3.83 7.23 8.51
CA GLN A 121 4.61 8.01 9.48
C GLN A 121 4.67 7.27 10.81
N GLU A 122 5.87 7.13 11.36
CA GLU A 122 6.10 6.63 12.72
C GLU A 122 6.05 7.80 13.71
N PHE A 123 5.39 7.61 14.85
CA PHE A 123 5.34 8.62 15.91
C PHE A 123 6.64 8.58 16.75
N PRO A 124 7.11 9.73 17.25
CA PRO A 124 8.12 9.73 18.31
C PRO A 124 7.49 9.23 19.61
N GLY A 125 8.23 8.39 20.35
CA GLY A 125 7.76 7.78 21.59
C GLY A 125 6.98 6.48 21.39
N VAL A 126 6.36 6.02 22.47
CA VAL A 126 5.65 4.74 22.55
C VAL A 126 4.34 4.91 23.31
N LEU A 127 3.39 4.06 23.00
CA LEU A 127 2.11 3.97 23.68
C LEU A 127 2.13 2.78 24.64
N HIS A 128 1.91 3.03 25.92
CA HIS A 128 1.85 1.98 26.94
C HIS A 128 0.46 1.33 26.93
N LEU A 129 0.42 0.00 26.81
CA LEU A 129 -0.81 -0.79 26.86
C LEU A 129 -0.74 -1.77 28.03
N GLU A 130 -1.87 -1.93 28.71
CA GLU A 130 -2.07 -2.91 29.78
C GLU A 130 -2.35 -4.30 29.19
N PRO A 131 -2.19 -5.41 29.94
CA PRO A 131 -2.57 -6.72 29.44
C PRO A 131 -4.10 -6.79 29.25
N GLY A 132 -4.54 -7.40 28.14
CA GLY A 132 -5.96 -7.51 27.80
C GLY A 132 -6.46 -6.34 26.97
N GLU A 133 -7.72 -5.96 27.17
CA GLU A 133 -8.39 -4.96 26.34
C GLU A 133 -7.92 -3.54 26.61
N ASN A 134 -7.60 -2.82 25.54
CA ASN A 134 -7.17 -1.43 25.54
C ASN A 134 -7.96 -0.65 24.49
N ARG A 135 -8.27 0.62 24.77
CA ARG A 135 -8.98 1.49 23.83
C ARG A 135 -8.02 2.52 23.26
N ILE A 136 -7.72 2.38 21.97
CA ILE A 136 -6.84 3.29 21.24
C ILE A 136 -7.69 4.36 20.58
N ARG A 137 -7.33 5.63 20.76
CA ARG A 137 -7.98 6.78 20.12
C ARG A 137 -6.99 7.51 19.22
N PHE A 138 -7.42 7.85 18.02
CA PHE A 138 -6.73 8.81 17.16
C PHE A 138 -7.59 10.07 16.97
N ARG A 139 -6.95 11.24 16.97
CA ARG A 139 -7.58 12.53 16.60
C ARG A 139 -6.57 13.52 16.00
N LEU A 140 -7.10 14.59 15.43
CA LEU A 140 -6.33 15.78 15.05
C LEU A 140 -6.53 16.87 16.10
N LEU A 141 -5.45 17.49 16.57
CA LEU A 141 -5.52 18.57 17.56
C LEU A 141 -5.83 19.93 16.91
N ASP A 142 -5.44 20.10 15.65
CA ASP A 142 -5.57 21.28 14.81
C ASP A 142 -6.26 20.94 13.47
N PRO A 143 -7.51 20.43 13.51
CA PRO A 143 -8.23 20.08 12.29
C PRO A 143 -8.50 21.33 11.45
N VAL A 144 -8.21 21.23 10.15
CA VAL A 144 -8.50 22.28 9.18
C VAL A 144 -9.86 21.98 8.58
N SER A 145 -10.78 22.96 8.66
CA SER A 145 -12.13 22.82 8.11
C SER A 145 -12.19 23.03 6.59
N GLU A 146 -11.16 23.63 6.00
CA GLU A 146 -11.05 23.83 4.56
C GLU A 146 -10.79 22.51 3.83
N VAL A 147 -11.62 22.24 2.82
CA VAL A 147 -11.45 21.09 1.92
C VAL A 147 -10.91 21.61 0.60
N ARG A 148 -9.81 21.04 0.13
CA ARG A 148 -9.24 21.39 -1.18
C ARG A 148 -9.91 20.58 -2.29
N GLY A 149 -10.82 21.20 -3.04
CA GLY A 149 -11.56 20.54 -4.13
C GLY A 149 -12.87 19.90 -3.65
N ASP A 150 -13.42 18.95 -4.41
CA ASP A 150 -14.73 18.37 -4.08
C ASP A 150 -14.62 17.35 -2.92
N PRO A 151 -15.23 17.59 -1.74
CA PRO A 151 -15.24 16.65 -0.61
C PRO A 151 -15.89 15.30 -0.94
N ARG A 152 -16.70 15.21 -2.01
CA ARG A 152 -17.29 13.94 -2.48
C ARG A 152 -16.29 13.08 -3.25
N LYS A 153 -15.11 13.61 -3.61
CA LYS A 153 -14.06 12.93 -4.35
C LYS A 153 -12.87 12.52 -3.46
N VAL A 154 -13.09 12.22 -2.18
CA VAL A 154 -12.06 11.52 -1.40
C VAL A 154 -11.94 10.12 -1.99
N SER A 155 -10.86 9.89 -2.72
CA SER A 155 -10.61 8.64 -3.44
C SER A 155 -9.64 7.78 -2.64
N ILE A 156 -9.87 6.47 -2.57
CA ILE A 156 -8.82 5.49 -2.21
C ILE A 156 -7.65 5.59 -3.20
N VAL A 157 -7.94 6.03 -4.42
CA VAL A 157 -7.04 6.13 -5.57
C VAL A 157 -6.88 7.60 -5.95
N GLY A 158 -6.30 8.40 -5.06
CA GLY A 158 -6.09 9.83 -5.28
C GLY A 158 -5.63 10.57 -4.04
N LEU A 159 -5.09 11.78 -4.22
CA LEU A 159 -4.79 12.65 -3.10
C LEU A 159 -6.11 13.06 -2.44
N ALA A 160 -6.20 12.89 -1.12
CA ALA A 160 -7.37 13.31 -0.38
C ALA A 160 -7.48 14.85 -0.37
N SER A 161 -8.70 15.37 -0.53
CA SER A 161 -9.03 16.78 -0.45
C SER A 161 -9.03 17.32 0.99
N GLU A 162 -8.94 16.44 1.97
CA GLU A 162 -8.88 16.70 3.41
C GLU A 162 -8.05 15.60 4.08
N PHE A 163 -7.83 15.68 5.40
CA PHE A 163 -7.14 14.60 6.12
C PHE A 163 -7.94 13.28 6.03
N ALA A 164 -7.29 12.25 5.52
CA ALA A 164 -7.84 10.93 5.32
C ALA A 164 -6.94 9.87 5.98
N LEU A 165 -7.45 9.24 7.04
CA LEU A 165 -6.78 8.17 7.74
C LEU A 165 -7.12 6.83 7.09
N TYR A 166 -6.10 6.06 6.72
CA TYR A 166 -6.25 4.71 6.18
C TYR A 166 -6.11 3.66 7.29
N SER A 167 -5.03 3.72 8.08
CA SER A 167 -4.80 2.75 9.16
C SER A 167 -3.82 3.26 10.21
N ILE A 168 -3.81 2.59 11.36
CA ILE A 168 -2.70 2.63 12.31
C ILE A 168 -1.97 1.30 12.33
N GLU A 169 -0.74 1.31 12.79
CA GLU A 169 0.06 0.11 13.00
C GLU A 169 0.67 0.14 14.41
N LEU A 170 0.49 -0.94 15.15
CA LEU A 170 1.00 -1.11 16.51
C LEU A 170 1.96 -2.31 16.56
N GLY A 171 3.05 -2.17 17.28
CA GLY A 171 3.91 -3.29 17.67
C GLY A 171 5.02 -2.82 18.59
N THR A 172 5.60 -3.74 19.35
CA THR A 172 6.70 -3.41 20.27
C THR A 172 7.91 -2.85 19.51
N PRO A 173 8.75 -2.01 20.15
CA PRO A 173 10.01 -1.56 19.56
C PRO A 173 10.89 -2.72 19.05
N ALA A 174 10.89 -3.85 19.78
CA ALA A 174 11.57 -5.07 19.37
C ALA A 174 10.99 -5.67 18.09
N ALA A 175 9.65 -5.79 17.98
CA ALA A 175 8.98 -6.27 16.78
C ALA A 175 9.26 -5.36 15.57
N ARG A 176 9.26 -4.04 15.77
CA ARG A 176 9.63 -3.05 14.72
C ARG A 176 11.06 -3.23 14.24
N LYS A 177 12.02 -3.37 15.17
CA LYS A 177 13.42 -3.63 14.82
C LYS A 177 13.54 -4.92 14.03
N ALA A 178 12.92 -6.01 14.50
CA ALA A 178 12.93 -7.29 13.82
C ALA A 178 12.32 -7.22 12.41
N GLN A 179 11.21 -6.49 12.24
CA GLN A 179 10.61 -6.28 10.91
C GLN A 179 11.57 -5.55 9.96
N ARG A 180 12.27 -4.49 10.44
CA ARG A 180 13.26 -3.76 9.63
C ARG A 180 14.43 -4.66 9.22
N GLU A 181 14.93 -5.49 10.12
CA GLU A 181 16.01 -6.43 9.80
C GLU A 181 15.55 -7.52 8.82
N ARG A 182 14.34 -8.07 8.99
CA ARG A 182 13.76 -8.99 7.99
C ARG A 182 13.62 -8.32 6.62
N ALA A 183 13.13 -7.08 6.58
CA ALA A 183 12.99 -6.31 5.34
C ALA A 183 14.33 -6.07 4.65
N LYS A 184 15.41 -5.81 5.40
CA LYS A 184 16.77 -5.72 4.86
C LYS A 184 17.27 -7.07 4.34
N ALA A 185 17.03 -8.15 5.09
CA ALA A 185 17.50 -9.48 4.73
C ALA A 185 16.84 -10.04 3.45
N ILE A 186 15.57 -9.71 3.21
CA ILE A 186 14.85 -10.11 1.97
C ILE A 186 15.03 -9.11 0.83
N ARG A 187 15.73 -7.99 1.04
CA ARG A 187 15.93 -6.98 0.00
C ARG A 187 16.75 -7.61 -1.13
N GLY A 188 16.16 -7.73 -2.31
CA GLY A 188 16.85 -8.20 -3.49
C GLY A 188 18.03 -7.30 -3.87
N ASP A 189 19.07 -7.90 -4.43
CA ASP A 189 20.17 -7.14 -4.99
C ASP A 189 19.74 -6.42 -6.28
N THR A 190 19.92 -5.10 -6.28
CA THR A 190 19.63 -4.23 -7.42
C THR A 190 20.89 -3.55 -7.96
N SER A 191 22.08 -4.00 -7.57
CA SER A 191 23.38 -3.50 -8.04
C SER A 191 23.47 -3.53 -9.57
N TRP A 192 23.07 -4.63 -10.19
CA TRP A 192 23.05 -4.81 -11.65
C TRP A 192 22.21 -3.76 -12.39
N MET A 193 21.10 -3.29 -11.81
CA MET A 193 20.31 -2.21 -12.41
C MET A 193 21.05 -0.87 -12.37
N ILE A 194 21.74 -0.61 -11.25
CA ILE A 194 22.51 0.62 -11.03
C ILE A 194 23.74 0.64 -11.95
N GLU A 195 24.51 -0.45 -11.97
CA GLU A 195 25.68 -0.64 -12.83
C GLU A 195 25.30 -0.54 -14.31
N GLY A 196 24.15 -1.13 -14.68
CA GLY A 196 23.61 -1.12 -16.03
C GLY A 196 23.13 0.25 -16.53
N LYS A 197 22.93 1.23 -15.64
CA LYS A 197 22.48 2.63 -15.88
C LYS A 197 21.09 2.80 -16.48
N TYR A 198 20.71 2.00 -17.47
CA TYR A 198 19.38 1.99 -18.06
C TYR A 198 19.00 0.60 -18.60
N GLY A 199 17.70 0.42 -18.76
CA GLY A 199 17.12 -0.75 -19.41
C GLY A 199 15.85 -0.39 -20.14
N LEU A 200 15.25 -1.39 -20.79
CA LEU A 200 14.03 -1.23 -21.57
C LEU A 200 12.85 -1.87 -20.85
N PHE A 201 11.75 -1.12 -20.74
CA PHE A 201 10.46 -1.69 -20.37
C PHE A 201 9.66 -1.98 -21.65
N VAL A 202 9.34 -3.25 -21.88
CA VAL A 202 8.57 -3.68 -23.05
C VAL A 202 7.17 -4.05 -22.62
N HIS A 203 6.21 -3.24 -23.06
CA HIS A 203 4.81 -3.50 -22.81
C HIS A 203 4.24 -4.50 -23.82
N TRP A 204 4.20 -5.77 -23.42
CA TRP A 204 3.52 -6.84 -24.15
C TRP A 204 2.13 -7.10 -23.56
N SER A 205 1.07 -6.91 -24.34
CA SER A 205 -0.31 -6.99 -23.86
C SER A 205 -1.21 -7.69 -24.88
N ALA A 206 -2.21 -8.45 -24.41
CA ALA A 206 -3.26 -8.99 -25.27
C ALA A 206 -4.13 -7.89 -25.91
N LEU A 207 -4.11 -6.68 -25.33
CA LEU A 207 -4.80 -5.50 -25.89
C LEU A 207 -3.96 -4.75 -26.95
N SER A 208 -2.73 -5.20 -27.22
CA SER A 208 -1.91 -4.59 -28.27
C SER A 208 -2.45 -4.95 -29.65
N TYR A 209 -2.21 -4.08 -30.63
CA TYR A 209 -2.54 -4.31 -32.03
C TYR A 209 -1.27 -4.58 -32.83
N PRO A 210 -1.34 -5.34 -33.94
CA PRO A 210 -0.22 -5.49 -34.85
C PRO A 210 0.12 -4.15 -35.51
N PHE A 211 1.34 -4.03 -36.04
CA PHE A 211 1.74 -2.84 -36.81
C PHE A 211 0.86 -2.62 -38.05
N ARG A 212 0.32 -3.71 -38.62
CA ARG A 212 -0.67 -3.71 -39.71
C ARG A 212 -1.85 -4.61 -39.32
N GLY A 213 -3.06 -4.08 -39.36
CA GLY A 213 -4.29 -4.80 -39.03
C GLY A 213 -5.06 -4.16 -37.87
N ASP A 214 -6.31 -4.56 -37.71
CA ASP A 214 -7.29 -3.98 -36.80
C ASP A 214 -7.82 -4.97 -35.76
N LYS A 215 -7.24 -6.18 -35.70
CA LYS A 215 -7.58 -7.19 -34.70
C LYS A 215 -6.67 -7.07 -33.46
N PRO A 216 -7.23 -7.04 -32.24
CA PRO A 216 -6.43 -7.09 -31.02
C PRO A 216 -5.67 -8.42 -30.92
N ARG A 217 -4.48 -8.38 -30.31
CA ARG A 217 -3.64 -9.57 -30.11
C ARG A 217 -4.34 -10.68 -29.34
N ALA A 218 -5.30 -10.36 -28.48
CA ALA A 218 -6.10 -11.34 -27.74
C ALA A 218 -6.72 -12.42 -28.63
N GLU A 219 -7.13 -12.07 -29.86
CA GLU A 219 -7.74 -13.02 -30.81
C GLU A 219 -6.73 -14.02 -31.41
N TRP A 220 -5.43 -13.73 -31.34
CA TRP A 220 -4.36 -14.52 -31.94
C TRP A 220 -3.14 -14.58 -31.00
N PHE A 221 -3.39 -14.61 -29.69
CA PHE A 221 -2.33 -14.40 -28.69
C PHE A 221 -1.28 -15.51 -28.73
N GLN A 222 -1.69 -16.78 -28.80
CA GLN A 222 -0.75 -17.90 -28.87
C GLN A 222 0.09 -17.88 -30.15
N GLU A 223 -0.52 -17.51 -31.29
CA GLU A 223 0.21 -17.30 -32.54
C GLU A 223 1.24 -16.17 -32.39
N SER A 224 0.88 -15.08 -31.71
CA SER A 224 1.80 -13.96 -31.45
C SER A 224 2.99 -14.35 -30.59
N VAL A 225 2.81 -15.27 -29.65
CA VAL A 225 3.87 -15.83 -28.81
C VAL A 225 4.77 -16.73 -29.64
N ALA A 226 4.20 -17.61 -30.47
CA ALA A 226 4.95 -18.49 -31.36
C ALA A 226 5.77 -17.71 -32.41
N MET A 227 5.27 -16.57 -32.88
CA MET A 227 5.97 -15.69 -33.81
C MET A 227 7.04 -14.80 -33.16
N PHE A 228 7.09 -14.69 -31.84
CA PHE A 228 8.01 -13.79 -31.17
C PHE A 228 9.44 -14.38 -31.18
N ASP A 229 10.28 -13.83 -32.06
CA ASP A 229 11.68 -14.20 -32.13
C ASP A 229 12.48 -13.57 -30.98
N VAL A 230 12.65 -14.35 -29.91
CA VAL A 230 13.39 -13.97 -28.70
C VAL A 230 14.83 -13.58 -29.02
N LYS A 231 15.49 -14.26 -29.99
CA LYS A 231 16.88 -13.98 -30.32
C LYS A 231 17.00 -12.64 -31.04
N THR A 232 16.20 -12.42 -32.08
CA THR A 232 16.21 -11.15 -32.81
C THR A 232 15.86 -9.97 -31.88
N PHE A 233 14.91 -10.17 -30.96
CA PHE A 233 14.61 -9.20 -29.92
C PHE A 233 15.80 -8.93 -29.00
N ALA A 234 16.44 -9.97 -28.45
CA ALA A 234 17.60 -9.83 -27.56
C ALA A 234 18.78 -9.12 -28.25
N ASP A 235 19.08 -9.50 -29.50
CA ASP A 235 20.12 -8.84 -30.30
C ASP A 235 19.79 -7.36 -30.54
N ALA A 236 18.50 -7.02 -30.73
CA ALA A 236 18.07 -5.64 -30.89
C ALA A 236 18.23 -4.83 -29.60
N VAL A 237 17.86 -5.40 -28.45
CA VAL A 237 18.06 -4.81 -27.13
C VAL A 237 19.55 -4.57 -26.87
N GLU A 238 20.40 -5.57 -27.12
CA GLU A 238 21.85 -5.45 -26.92
C GLU A 238 22.44 -4.30 -27.76
N ARG A 239 22.04 -4.19 -29.04
CA ARG A 239 22.46 -3.08 -29.91
C ARG A 239 22.03 -1.71 -29.40
N THR A 240 20.95 -1.63 -28.61
CA THR A 240 20.58 -0.35 -27.99
C THR A 240 21.54 0.06 -26.88
N GLY A 241 22.31 -0.89 -26.31
CA GLY A 241 23.18 -0.73 -25.14
C GLY A 241 22.48 -0.95 -23.79
N ALA A 242 21.20 -1.33 -23.80
CA ALA A 242 20.43 -1.55 -22.58
C ALA A 242 20.99 -2.73 -21.78
N ALA A 243 21.23 -2.54 -20.49
CA ALA A 243 21.81 -3.57 -19.63
C ALA A 243 20.76 -4.59 -19.14
N TRP A 244 19.48 -4.25 -19.23
CA TRP A 244 18.40 -5.10 -18.77
C TRP A 244 17.07 -4.81 -19.45
N VAL A 245 16.16 -5.78 -19.36
CA VAL A 245 14.80 -5.70 -19.91
C VAL A 245 13.81 -6.08 -18.83
N THR A 246 12.77 -5.26 -18.69
CA THR A 246 11.53 -5.63 -18.01
C THR A 246 10.48 -5.91 -19.06
N PHE A 247 10.00 -7.14 -19.10
CA PHE A 247 9.00 -7.59 -20.08
C PHE A 247 7.67 -7.86 -19.37
N THR A 248 6.58 -7.32 -19.89
CA THR A 248 5.25 -7.58 -19.33
C THR A 248 4.87 -9.04 -19.53
N ALA A 249 4.81 -9.82 -18.45
CA ALA A 249 4.30 -11.19 -18.50
C ALA A 249 2.78 -11.21 -18.72
N THR A 250 2.02 -10.38 -18.01
CA THR A 250 0.56 -10.25 -18.17
C THR A 250 0.11 -8.80 -17.95
N HIS A 251 -0.94 -8.36 -18.63
CA HIS A 251 -1.56 -7.04 -18.42
C HIS A 251 -3.01 -7.01 -18.88
N LYS A 252 -3.93 -6.57 -18.00
CA LYS A 252 -5.39 -6.49 -18.22
C LYS A 252 -5.98 -7.75 -18.90
N GLY A 253 -5.87 -8.88 -18.19
CA GLY A 253 -6.28 -10.21 -18.62
C GLY A 253 -5.28 -11.25 -18.13
N PHE A 254 -5.60 -12.54 -18.23
CA PHE A 254 -4.71 -13.63 -17.85
C PHE A 254 -4.25 -14.40 -19.09
N TYR A 255 -3.48 -13.72 -19.94
CA TYR A 255 -2.84 -14.33 -21.11
C TYR A 255 -1.35 -14.51 -20.81
N TRP A 256 -0.86 -15.75 -20.86
CA TRP A 256 0.51 -16.09 -20.50
C TRP A 256 1.38 -16.32 -21.77
N PRO A 257 2.47 -15.56 -21.97
CA PRO A 257 3.25 -15.59 -23.20
C PRO A 257 4.40 -16.61 -23.15
N GLY A 258 4.08 -17.87 -22.86
CA GLY A 258 5.06 -18.96 -22.86
C GLY A 258 4.47 -20.28 -22.36
N PRO A 259 5.23 -21.38 -22.44
CA PRO A 259 4.82 -22.64 -21.83
C PRO A 259 4.84 -22.52 -20.30
N ASN A 260 3.83 -23.06 -19.64
CA ASN A 260 3.76 -23.15 -18.19
C ASN A 260 2.95 -24.38 -17.79
N GLU A 261 3.62 -25.43 -17.34
CA GLU A 261 2.97 -26.68 -16.92
C GLU A 261 1.87 -26.48 -15.86
N ALA A 262 1.99 -25.47 -14.99
CA ALA A 262 0.96 -25.18 -13.99
C ALA A 262 -0.29 -24.48 -14.56
N LEU A 263 -0.19 -23.90 -15.76
CA LEU A 263 -1.29 -23.23 -16.46
C LEU A 263 -1.82 -24.04 -17.67
N ASP A 264 -0.97 -24.90 -18.24
CA ASP A 264 -1.25 -25.67 -19.46
C ASP A 264 -1.76 -27.10 -19.17
N ALA A 265 -1.81 -27.51 -17.90
CA ALA A 265 -2.29 -28.84 -17.45
C ALA A 265 -3.83 -28.95 -17.36
#